data_AF-A0A956M4P5-F1
#
_entry.id   AF-A0A956M4P5-F1
#
_cell.length_a   1.000
_cell.length_b   1.000
_cell.length_c   1.000
_cell.angle_alpha   90.00
_cell.angle_beta   90.00
_cell.angle_gamma   90.00
#
_symmetry.space_group_name_H-M   'P 1'
#
loop_
_entity.id
_entity.type
_entity.pdbx_description
1 polymer ?
#
loop_
_entity_poly.entity_id
_entity_poly.type
_entity_poly.pdbx_seq_one_letter_code
_entity_poly.pdbx_strand_id
1 'polypeptide(L)'
;MKSQALFGMTIGILVILSSFAHAFLGWPAMHDELQTTNTNSDLIGAMSVGWHFGSVAMFTFGCIILFTAVEVWQEKNVQRGYIFIISLAYLLFGSVVFVVRNYNTHFLLFVITGVLTGLFALRIKRR
;
A
#
# COMPACT_ATOMS: atom_id res chain seq x y z
N MET A 1 -6.36 -3.39 23.41
CA MET A 1 -7.14 -3.72 22.20
C MET A 1 -7.52 -2.46 21.43
N LYS A 2 -8.21 -1.48 22.06
CA LYS A 2 -8.55 -0.20 21.41
C LYS A 2 -7.36 0.55 20.79
N SER A 3 -6.23 0.64 21.48
CA SER A 3 -5.01 1.28 20.94
C SER A 3 -4.45 0.57 19.70
N GLN A 4 -4.54 -0.76 19.63
CA GLN A 4 -4.10 -1.56 18.49
C GLN A 4 -5.03 -1.37 17.30
N ALA A 5 -6.34 -1.31 17.56
CA ALA A 5 -7.33 -0.99 16.55
C ALA A 5 -7.14 0.42 15.97
N LEU A 6 -6.94 1.44 16.81
CA LEU A 6 -6.63 2.80 16.31
C LEU A 6 -5.39 2.81 15.43
N PHE A 7 -4.33 2.12 15.86
CA PHE A 7 -3.11 1.99 15.06
C PHE A 7 -3.38 1.35 13.69
N GLY A 8 -4.14 0.25 13.65
CA GLY A 8 -4.55 -0.38 12.39
C GLY A 8 -5.42 0.51 11.51
N MET A 9 -6.37 1.25 12.11
CA MET A 9 -7.23 2.20 11.39
C MET A 9 -6.41 3.32 10.75
N THR A 10 -5.46 3.89 11.48
CA THR A 10 -4.54 4.91 10.94
C THR A 10 -3.76 4.38 9.76
N ILE A 11 -3.19 3.17 9.85
CA ILE A 11 -2.47 2.55 8.74
C ILE A 11 -3.39 2.34 7.54
N GLY A 12 -4.57 1.73 7.75
CA GLY A 12 -5.53 1.47 6.67
C GLY A 12 -5.97 2.74 5.93
N ILE A 13 -6.27 3.81 6.69
CA ILE A 13 -6.62 5.12 6.11
C ILE A 13 -5.45 5.70 5.30
N LEU A 14 -4.23 5.65 5.83
CA LEU A 14 -3.05 6.16 5.11
C LEU A 14 -2.79 5.39 3.82
N VAL A 15 -2.95 4.07 3.82
CA VAL A 15 -2.82 3.24 2.60
C VAL A 15 -3.89 3.59 1.57
N ILE A 16 -5.14 3.80 2.01
CA ILE A 16 -6.24 4.26 1.14
C ILE A 16 -5.90 5.64 0.55
N LEU A 17 -5.52 6.61 1.37
CA LEU A 17 -5.15 7.95 0.87
C LEU A 17 -3.96 7.89 -0.10
N SER A 18 -2.99 7.02 0.18
CA SER A 18 -1.85 6.77 -0.70
C SER A 18 -2.29 6.18 -2.05
N SER A 19 -3.30 5.32 -2.11
CA SER A 19 -3.79 4.80 -3.39
C SER A 19 -4.45 5.89 -4.25
N PHE A 20 -5.16 6.83 -3.62
CA PHE A 20 -5.70 8.01 -4.32
C PHE A 20 -4.57 8.91 -4.82
N ALA A 21 -3.58 9.22 -3.98
CA ALA A 21 -2.42 10.00 -4.41
C ALA A 21 -1.67 9.33 -5.56
N HIS A 22 -1.47 8.01 -5.50
CA HIS A 22 -0.86 7.23 -6.58
C HIS A 22 -1.66 7.37 -7.87
N ALA A 23 -2.99 7.16 -7.84
CA ALA A 23 -3.84 7.22 -9.02
C ALA A 23 -4.00 8.63 -9.62
N PHE A 24 -4.23 9.65 -8.78
CA PHE A 24 -4.70 10.97 -9.24
C PHE A 24 -3.62 12.05 -9.22
N LEU A 25 -2.50 11.83 -8.52
CA LEU A 25 -1.36 12.75 -8.53
C LEU A 25 -0.16 12.13 -9.23
N GLY A 26 0.12 10.85 -8.95
CA GLY A 26 1.25 10.13 -9.52
C GLY A 26 1.09 9.86 -11.02
N TRP A 27 -0.06 9.33 -11.45
CA TRP A 27 -0.27 9.01 -12.87
C TRP A 27 -0.21 10.23 -13.79
N PRO A 28 -0.91 11.36 -13.51
CA PRO A 28 -0.83 12.52 -14.41
C PRO A 28 0.61 13.03 -14.58
N ALA A 29 1.36 13.15 -13.49
CA ALA A 29 2.76 13.58 -13.56
C ALA A 29 3.63 12.62 -14.39
N MET A 30 3.43 11.31 -14.26
CA MET A 30 4.14 10.31 -15.07
C MET A 30 3.70 10.35 -16.54
N HIS A 31 2.39 10.47 -16.78
CA HIS A 31 1.82 10.53 -18.12
C HIS A 31 2.38 11.73 -18.91
N ASP A 32 2.43 12.91 -18.29
CA ASP A 32 2.95 14.12 -18.93
C ASP A 32 4.43 13.93 -19.32
N GLU A 33 5.23 13.31 -18.45
CA GLU A 33 6.64 12.99 -18.74
C GLU A 33 6.79 11.93 -19.86
N LEU A 34 5.88 10.96 -19.92
CA LEU A 34 5.87 9.98 -21.02
C LEU A 34 5.51 10.65 -22.36
N GLN A 35 4.63 11.65 -22.34
CA GLN A 35 4.28 12.41 -23.54
C GLN A 35 5.44 13.29 -24.03
N THR A 36 6.15 13.98 -23.12
CA THR A 36 7.29 14.84 -23.50
C THR A 36 8.47 14.04 -24.08
N THR A 37 8.58 12.76 -23.74
CA THR A 37 9.61 11.84 -24.24
C THR A 37 9.25 11.15 -25.57
N ASN A 38 8.13 11.51 -26.20
CA ASN A 38 7.61 10.87 -27.42
C ASN A 38 7.40 9.35 -27.25
N THR A 39 6.97 8.92 -26.07
CA THR A 39 6.70 7.50 -25.80
C THR A 39 5.53 7.01 -26.66
N ASN A 40 5.63 5.78 -27.18
CA ASN A 40 4.56 5.14 -27.95
C ASN A 40 3.23 5.11 -27.15
N SER A 41 2.14 5.52 -27.80
CA SER A 41 0.80 5.59 -27.19
C SER A 41 0.30 4.27 -26.61
N ASP A 42 0.61 3.15 -27.25
CA ASP A 42 0.24 1.81 -26.78
C ASP A 42 0.96 1.47 -25.48
N LEU A 43 2.22 1.88 -25.34
CA LEU A 43 2.99 1.71 -24.12
C LEU A 43 2.44 2.61 -22.99
N ILE A 44 2.11 3.87 -23.28
CA ILE A 44 1.45 4.77 -22.31
C ILE A 44 0.13 4.14 -21.85
N GLY A 45 -0.67 3.62 -22.78
CA GLY A 45 -1.93 2.93 -22.47
C GLY A 45 -1.72 1.70 -21.57
N ALA A 46 -0.74 0.85 -21.89
CA ALA A 46 -0.41 -0.32 -21.07
C ALA A 46 0.05 0.06 -19.66
N MET A 47 0.89 1.10 -19.54
CA MET A 47 1.34 1.63 -18.25
C MET A 47 0.18 2.20 -17.44
N SER A 48 -0.76 2.92 -18.07
CA SER A 48 -1.96 3.46 -17.44
C SER A 48 -2.79 2.36 -16.77
N VAL A 49 -3.06 1.28 -17.50
CA VAL A 49 -3.83 0.13 -16.99
C VAL A 49 -3.14 -0.49 -15.79
N GLY A 50 -1.83 -0.75 -15.89
CA GLY A 50 -1.04 -1.30 -14.77
C GLY A 50 -1.03 -0.37 -13.56
N TRP A 51 -0.90 0.94 -13.78
CA TRP A 51 -0.87 1.94 -12.73
C TRP A 51 -2.20 2.01 -11.96
N HIS A 52 -3.31 2.09 -12.69
CA HIS A 52 -4.65 2.14 -12.08
C HIS A 52 -5.03 0.84 -11.41
N PHE A 53 -4.68 -0.31 -11.99
CA PHE A 53 -4.85 -1.60 -11.32
C PHE A 53 -4.06 -1.67 -10.01
N GLY A 54 -2.80 -1.20 -10.03
CA GLY A 54 -1.98 -1.06 -8.82
C GLY A 54 -2.65 -0.19 -7.75
N SER A 55 -3.24 0.94 -8.15
CA SER A 55 -4.00 1.80 -7.23
C SER A 55 -5.23 1.11 -6.63
N VAL A 56 -6.00 0.35 -7.43
CA VAL A 56 -7.15 -0.42 -6.92
C VAL A 56 -6.69 -1.53 -5.95
N ALA A 57 -5.57 -2.19 -6.24
CA ALA A 57 -4.99 -3.18 -5.33
C ALA A 57 -4.55 -2.55 -4.01
N MET A 58 -3.87 -1.40 -4.04
CA MET A 58 -3.49 -0.65 -2.84
C MET A 58 -4.71 -0.24 -2.02
N PHE A 59 -5.76 0.30 -2.67
CA PHE A 59 -7.01 0.64 -2.02
C PHE A 59 -7.62 -0.57 -1.31
N THR A 60 -7.67 -1.70 -2.01
CA THR A 60 -8.20 -2.97 -1.48
C THR A 60 -7.42 -3.43 -0.24
N PHE A 61 -6.09 -3.35 -0.27
CA PHE A 61 -5.26 -3.66 0.90
C PHE A 61 -5.54 -2.72 2.07
N GLY A 62 -5.69 -1.42 1.81
CA GLY A 62 -6.08 -0.44 2.81
C GLY A 62 -7.44 -0.76 3.44
N CYS A 63 -8.44 -1.14 2.65
CA CYS A 63 -9.74 -1.59 3.15
C CYS A 63 -9.65 -2.86 4.00
N ILE A 64 -8.86 -3.86 3.59
CA ILE A 64 -8.64 -5.08 4.37
C ILE A 64 -8.03 -4.76 5.74
N ILE A 65 -7.01 -3.90 5.78
CA ILE A 65 -6.38 -3.44 7.03
C ILE A 65 -7.40 -2.70 7.90
N LEU A 66 -8.19 -1.79 7.31
CA LEU A 66 -9.17 -0.98 8.02
C LEU A 66 -10.29 -1.84 8.61
N PHE A 67 -10.87 -2.77 7.85
CA PHE A 67 -11.90 -3.68 8.35
C PHE A 67 -11.36 -4.60 9.42
N THR A 68 -10.15 -5.13 9.24
CA THR A 68 -9.47 -5.91 10.30
C THR A 68 -9.31 -5.08 11.58
N ALA A 69 -8.94 -3.81 11.47
CA ALA A 69 -8.83 -2.92 12.64
C ALA A 69 -10.17 -2.66 13.32
N VAL A 70 -11.26 -2.53 12.55
CA VAL A 70 -12.64 -2.45 13.07
C VAL A 70 -13.03 -3.74 13.80
N GLU A 71 -12.70 -4.92 13.26
CA GLU A 71 -12.96 -6.20 13.92
C GLU A 71 -12.16 -6.34 15.24
N VAL A 72 -10.91 -5.90 15.26
CA VAL A 72 -10.09 -5.83 16.50
C VAL A 72 -10.72 -4.87 17.51
N TRP A 73 -11.29 -3.74 17.06
CA TRP A 73 -12.03 -2.81 17.93
C TRP A 73 -13.26 -3.46 18.54
N GLN A 74 -13.97 -4.29 17.76
CA GLN A 74 -15.15 -5.07 18.17
C GLN A 74 -14.79 -6.34 18.96
N GLU A 75 -13.51 -6.55 19.28
CA GLU A 75 -13.00 -7.71 20.01
C GLU A 75 -13.29 -9.08 19.36
N LYS A 76 -13.48 -9.10 18.04
CA LYS A 76 -13.65 -10.32 17.27
C LYS A 76 -12.35 -11.10 17.14
N ASN A 77 -12.46 -12.40 16.88
CA ASN A 77 -11.31 -13.22 16.51
C ASN A 77 -10.92 -12.93 15.06
N VAL A 78 -9.75 -12.32 14.87
CA VAL A 78 -9.27 -11.88 13.56
C VAL A 78 -8.13 -12.78 13.09
N GLN A 79 -8.21 -13.24 11.84
CA GLN A 79 -7.10 -13.93 11.18
C GLN A 79 -6.03 -12.93 10.73
N ARG A 80 -4.91 -12.89 11.45
CA ARG A 80 -3.78 -11.99 11.12
C ARG A 80 -3.00 -12.35 9.84
N GLY A 81 -3.29 -13.51 9.23
CA GLY A 81 -2.56 -14.03 8.07
C GLY A 81 -2.58 -13.09 6.87
N TYR A 82 -3.75 -12.53 6.55
CA TYR A 82 -3.92 -11.61 5.41
C TYR A 82 -3.13 -10.32 5.61
N ILE A 83 -3.11 -9.76 6.82
CA ILE A 83 -2.32 -8.55 7.13
C ILE A 83 -0.82 -8.81 7.01
N PHE A 84 -0.37 -10.01 7.40
CA PHE A 84 1.03 -10.42 7.21
C PHE A 84 1.41 -10.53 5.73
N ILE A 85 0.55 -11.10 4.90
CA ILE A 85 0.78 -11.20 3.44
C ILE A 85 0.90 -9.80 2.83
N ILE A 86 0.00 -8.88 3.19
CA ILE A 86 0.06 -7.48 2.73
C ILE A 86 1.36 -6.81 3.19
N SER A 87 1.73 -6.95 4.47
CA SER A 87 2.98 -6.43 5.01
C SER A 87 4.19 -6.92 4.22
N LEU A 88 4.26 -8.22 3.94
CA LEU A 88 5.35 -8.83 3.19
C LEU A 88 5.40 -8.32 1.74
N ALA A 89 4.25 -8.17 1.08
CA ALA A 89 4.19 -7.62 -0.27
C ALA A 89 4.79 -6.20 -0.34
N TYR A 90 4.40 -5.32 0.59
CA TYR A 90 4.95 -3.96 0.69
C TYR A 90 6.44 -3.93 1.02
N LEU A 91 6.90 -4.77 1.96
CA LEU A 91 8.32 -4.87 2.33
C LEU A 91 9.16 -5.36 1.16
N LEU A 92 8.80 -6.48 0.54
CA LEU A 92 9.55 -7.05 -0.56
C LEU A 92 9.59 -6.09 -1.75
N PHE A 93 8.44 -5.55 -2.15
CA PHE A 93 8.39 -4.58 -3.24
C PHE A 93 9.27 -3.36 -2.92
N GLY A 94 9.03 -2.70 -1.78
CA GLY A 94 9.75 -1.50 -1.37
C GLY A 94 11.26 -1.70 -1.29
N SER A 95 11.71 -2.80 -0.68
CA SER A 95 13.14 -3.13 -0.56
C SER A 95 13.77 -3.39 -1.93
N VAL A 96 13.11 -4.15 -2.81
CA VAL A 96 13.64 -4.45 -4.15
C VAL A 96 13.76 -3.17 -4.97
N VAL A 97 12.69 -2.36 -5.05
CA VAL A 97 12.73 -1.14 -5.89
C VAL A 97 13.64 -0.06 -5.30
N PHE A 98 13.79 0.01 -3.97
CA PHE A 98 14.77 0.90 -3.33
C PHE A 98 16.20 0.61 -3.82
N VAL A 99 16.59 -0.67 -3.88
CA VAL A 99 17.92 -1.07 -4.35
C VAL A 99 18.05 -0.88 -5.87
N VAL A 100 17.08 -1.37 -6.64
CA VAL A 100 17.13 -1.33 -8.12
C VAL A 100 17.08 0.10 -8.67
N ARG A 101 16.51 1.05 -7.93
CA ARG A 101 16.41 2.47 -8.33
C ARG A 101 17.42 3.36 -7.61
N ASN A 102 18.61 2.83 -7.33
CA ASN A 102 19.76 3.57 -6.78
C ASN A 102 19.47 4.26 -5.43
N TYR A 103 18.88 3.53 -4.48
CA TYR A 103 18.59 4.00 -3.12
C TYR A 103 17.67 5.24 -3.08
N ASN A 104 16.76 5.36 -4.06
CA ASN A 104 15.79 6.45 -4.07
C ASN A 104 14.86 6.36 -2.86
N THR A 105 14.95 7.35 -1.98
CA THR A 105 14.24 7.40 -0.69
C THR A 105 12.73 7.44 -0.81
N HIS A 106 12.18 7.81 -1.98
CA HIS A 106 10.75 7.73 -2.27
C HIS A 106 10.20 6.31 -1.98
N PHE A 107 10.98 5.28 -2.30
CA PHE A 107 10.55 3.89 -2.12
C PHE A 107 10.57 3.40 -0.66
N LEU A 108 11.19 4.14 0.25
CA LEU A 108 11.13 3.83 1.67
C LEU A 108 9.71 3.93 2.22
N LEU A 109 8.81 4.68 1.58
CA LEU A 109 7.40 4.73 1.96
C LEU A 109 6.74 3.35 1.91
N PHE A 110 7.07 2.52 0.91
CA PHE A 110 6.56 1.15 0.83
C PHE A 110 7.13 0.27 1.95
N VAL A 111 8.43 0.42 2.26
CA VAL A 111 9.08 -0.32 3.37
C VAL A 111 8.45 0.07 4.70
N ILE A 112 8.30 1.36 4.99
CA ILE A 112 7.68 1.87 6.21
C ILE A 112 6.24 1.36 6.33
N THR A 113 5.47 1.40 5.24
CA THR A 113 4.09 0.89 5.19
C THR A 113 4.06 -0.61 5.52
N GLY A 114 4.97 -1.38 4.93
CA GLY A 114 5.14 -2.80 5.19
C GLY A 114 5.49 -3.09 6.66
N VAL A 115 6.45 -2.37 7.24
CA VAL A 115 6.83 -2.49 8.67
C VAL A 115 5.65 -2.17 9.58
N LEU A 116 4.98 -1.03 9.39
CA LEU A 116 3.86 -0.60 10.23
C LEU A 116 2.70 -1.61 10.16
N THR A 117 2.38 -2.10 8.96
CA THR A 117 1.35 -3.12 8.75
C THR A 117 1.73 -4.44 9.44
N GLY A 118 2.99 -4.85 9.38
CA GLY A 118 3.50 -6.04 10.07
C GLY A 118 3.45 -5.91 11.59
N LEU A 119 3.82 -4.74 12.13
CA LEU A 119 3.71 -4.43 13.55
C LEU A 119 2.26 -4.46 14.02
N PHE A 120 1.31 -3.99 13.21
CA PHE A 120 -0.11 -4.14 13.50
C PHE A 120 -0.50 -5.61 13.56
N ALA A 121 -0.13 -6.42 12.56
CA ALA A 121 -0.41 -7.86 12.52
C ALA A 121 0.14 -8.61 13.76
N LEU A 122 1.36 -8.26 14.20
CA LEU A 122 2.01 -8.84 15.37
C LEU A 122 1.32 -8.47 16.69
N ARG A 123 0.70 -7.28 16.76
CA ARG A 123 0.00 -6.81 17.96
C ARG A 123 -1.38 -7.42 18.13
N ILE A 124 -1.99 -7.98 17.08
CA ILE A 124 -3.26 -8.73 17.18
C ILE A 124 -3.02 -9.96 18.06
N LYS A 125 -3.63 -10.00 19.24
CA LYS A 125 -3.50 -11.13 20.19
C LYS A 125 -4.09 -12.39 19.56
N ARG A 126 -3.35 -13.50 19.61
CA ARG A 126 -3.93 -14.84 19.44
C ARG A 126 -4.77 -15.13 20.68
N ARG A 127 -6.08 -15.32 20.51
CA ARG A 127 -6.89 -16.05 21.48
C ARG A 127 -6.77 -17.53 21.18
#